data_AF-A0A4Q9HMK4-F1
#
_entry.id   AF-A0A4Q9HMK4-F1
#
_cell.length_a   1.000
_cell.length_b   1.000
_cell.length_c   1.000
_cell.angle_alpha   90.00
_cell.angle_beta   90.00
_cell.angle_gamma   90.00
#
_symmetry.space_group_name_H-M   'P 1'
#
loop_
_entity.id
_entity.type
_entity.pdbx_description
1 polymer ?
#
loop_
_entity_poly.entity_id
_entity_poly.type
_entity_poly.pdbx_seq_one_letter_code
_entity_poly.pdbx_strand_id
1 'polypeptide(L)' 'MSILNEPQGAAADTAPAAPPVRQKQPGIAVVKWLTTTDHKTIGTMYLVTSFAFFCIGGVMALLMRAELARPGT' A
#
# COMPACT_ATOMS: atom_id res chain seq x y z
N MET A 1 35.66 -58.92 -8.09
CA MET A 1 34.45 -58.79 -7.26
C MET A 1 34.14 -57.30 -7.11
N SER A 2 33.65 -56.67 -8.19
CA SER A 2 33.47 -55.21 -8.33
C SER A 2 32.07 -54.95 -8.88
N ILE A 3 31.08 -55.44 -8.15
CA ILE A 3 29.66 -55.35 -8.49
C ILE A 3 28.94 -54.59 -7.38
N LEU A 4 28.29 -53.49 -7.78
CA LEU A 4 27.19 -52.80 -7.10
C LEU A 4 27.52 -52.03 -5.82
N ASN A 5 27.90 -50.76 -5.99
CA ASN A 5 27.46 -49.70 -5.08
C ASN A 5 27.22 -48.40 -5.85
N GLU A 6 26.17 -48.42 -6.67
CA GLU A 6 25.52 -47.20 -7.14
C GLU A 6 24.29 -46.99 -6.25
N PRO A 7 24.37 -46.17 -5.18
CA PRO A 7 23.16 -45.61 -4.59
C PRO A 7 22.62 -44.54 -5.55
N GLN A 8 21.92 -45.01 -6.59
CA GLN A 8 20.98 -44.22 -7.37
C GLN A 8 19.84 -43.81 -6.44
N GLY A 9 19.97 -42.68 -5.74
CA GLY A 9 18.96 -42.29 -4.74
C GLY A 9 19.09 -40.93 -4.06
N ALA A 10 19.87 -39.98 -4.57
CA ALA A 10 19.94 -38.63 -3.97
C ALA A 10 19.86 -37.49 -5.02
N ALA A 11 19.23 -37.75 -6.15
CA ALA A 11 18.92 -36.73 -7.17
C ALA A 11 17.52 -36.08 -6.98
N ALA A 12 16.90 -36.30 -5.83
CA ALA A 12 15.86 -35.46 -5.26
C ALA A 12 16.43 -35.07 -3.89
N ASP A 13 16.85 -33.84 -3.64
CA ASP A 13 16.02 -32.94 -2.84
C ASP A 13 16.51 -31.48 -2.87
N THR A 14 17.37 -31.10 -3.83
CA THR A 14 17.79 -29.70 -4.00
C THR A 14 16.74 -28.89 -4.78
N ALA A 15 15.47 -29.01 -4.43
CA ALA A 15 14.49 -27.99 -4.80
C ALA A 15 14.67 -26.84 -3.80
N PRO A 16 15.00 -25.61 -4.23
CA PRO A 16 15.05 -24.47 -3.31
C PRO A 16 13.67 -24.33 -2.68
N ALA A 17 13.60 -24.56 -1.38
CA ALA A 17 12.39 -24.37 -0.58
C ALA A 17 11.78 -23.02 -0.96
N ALA A 18 10.56 -23.06 -1.51
CA ALA A 18 9.86 -21.87 -1.95
C ALA A 18 9.86 -20.84 -0.81
N PRO A 19 10.22 -19.56 -1.07
CA PRO A 19 10.34 -18.57 -0.01
C PRO A 19 9.01 -18.46 0.74
N PRO A 20 9.04 -18.31 2.09
CA PRO A 20 7.82 -18.20 2.88
C PRO A 20 7.01 -17.01 2.35
N VAL A 21 5.78 -17.28 1.94
CA VAL A 21 4.83 -16.26 1.46
C VAL A 21 4.54 -15.35 2.65
N ARG A 22 5.31 -14.26 2.76
CA ARG A 22 5.14 -13.27 3.83
C ARG A 22 3.79 -12.60 3.63
N GLN A 23 2.79 -13.08 4.35
CA GLN A 23 1.48 -12.44 4.41
C GLN A 23 1.68 -10.99 4.81
N LYS A 24 1.41 -10.07 3.88
CA LYS A 24 1.41 -8.64 4.16
C LYS A 24 0.26 -8.37 5.11
N GLN A 25 0.56 -8.27 6.41
CA GLN A 25 -0.40 -7.81 7.39
C GLN A 25 -0.75 -6.35 7.06
N PRO A 26 -2.01 -6.04 6.74
CA PRO A 26 -2.41 -4.71 6.26
C PRO A 26 -2.21 -3.63 7.33
N GLY A 27 -2.27 -3.99 8.62
CA GLY A 27 -2.06 -3.06 9.73
C GLY A 27 -0.65 -2.47 9.81
N ILE A 28 0.38 -3.22 9.40
CA ILE A 28 1.77 -2.72 9.39
C ILE A 28 1.97 -1.65 8.31
N ALA A 29 1.18 -1.68 7.23
CA ALA A 29 1.35 -0.72 6.13
C ALA A 29 0.99 0.71 6.56
N VAL A 30 -0.08 0.90 7.34
CA VAL A 30 -0.51 2.22 7.83
C VAL A 30 0.47 2.76 8.88
N VAL A 31 0.95 1.91 9.79
CA VAL A 31 1.96 2.32 10.79
C VAL A 31 3.29 2.66 10.11
N LYS A 32 3.74 1.86 9.14
CA LYS A 32 4.97 2.12 8.38
C LYS A 32 4.86 3.41 7.56
N TRP A 33 3.67 3.70 7.03
CA TRP A 33 3.35 4.93 6.32
C TRP A 33 3.40 6.15 7.24
N LEU A 34 2.84 6.04 8.46
CA LEU A 34 2.89 7.10 9.47
C LEU A 34 4.31 7.36 10.02
N THR A 35 5.13 6.31 10.14
CA THR A 35 6.52 6.41 10.64
C THR A 35 7.55 6.60 9.50
N THR A 36 7.12 6.88 8.27
CA THR A 36 8.04 7.08 7.14
C THR A 36 8.62 8.51 7.11
N THR A 37 9.95 8.64 7.06
CA THR A 37 10.69 9.92 6.92
C THR A 37 10.97 10.30 5.45
N ASP A 38 10.52 9.50 4.49
CA ASP A 38 10.75 9.75 3.08
C ASP A 38 9.91 10.93 2.56
N HIS A 39 10.57 11.93 1.97
CA HIS A 39 9.94 13.18 1.53
C HIS A 39 8.96 13.00 0.36
N LYS A 40 9.09 11.95 -0.47
CA LYS A 40 8.09 11.65 -1.51
C LYS A 40 6.81 11.08 -0.91
N THR A 41 6.95 10.20 0.08
CA THR A 41 5.81 9.64 0.81
C THR A 41 5.11 10.74 1.58
N ILE A 42 5.85 11.53 2.37
CA ILE A 42 5.33 12.69 3.10
C ILE A 42 4.61 13.65 2.15
N GLY A 43 5.24 14.01 1.02
CA GLY A 43 4.64 14.87 0.01
C GLY A 43 3.30 14.34 -0.51
N THR A 44 3.20 13.03 -0.74
CA THR A 44 1.94 12.38 -1.18
C THR A 44 0.86 12.46 -0.10
N MET A 45 1.21 12.35 1.19
CA MET A 45 0.26 12.51 2.29
C MET A 45 -0.38 13.89 2.21
N TYR A 46 0.47 14.92 2.13
CA TYR A 46 0.06 16.32 2.10
C TYR A 46 -0.75 16.65 0.87
N LEU A 47 -0.38 16.10 -0.30
CA LEU A 47 -1.16 16.28 -1.52
C LEU A 47 -2.56 15.70 -1.36
N VAL A 48 -2.68 14.47 -0.86
CA VAL A 48 -3.97 13.80 -0.66
C VAL A 48 -4.81 14.53 0.39
N THR A 49 -4.25 14.88 1.54
CA THR A 49 -4.99 15.58 2.60
C THR A 49 -5.42 16.97 2.16
N SER A 50 -4.52 17.74 1.55
CA SER A 50 -4.84 19.09 1.05
C SER A 50 -5.91 19.05 -0.04
N PHE A 51 -5.83 18.07 -0.95
CA PHE A 51 -6.85 17.88 -1.98
C PHE A 51 -8.21 17.50 -1.38
N ALA A 52 -8.24 16.63 -0.37
CA ALA A 52 -9.48 16.29 0.34
C ALA A 52 -10.12 17.53 1.00
N PHE A 53 -9.33 18.33 1.72
CA PHE A 53 -9.81 19.59 2.31
C PHE A 53 -10.21 20.62 1.26
N PHE A 54 -9.50 20.69 0.12
CA PHE A 54 -9.87 21.53 -1.01
C PHE A 54 -11.23 21.14 -1.58
N CYS A 55 -11.52 19.85 -1.76
CA CYS A 55 -12.84 19.39 -2.19
C CYS A 55 -13.92 19.74 -1.17
N ILE A 56 -13.68 19.52 0.12
CA ILE A 56 -14.64 19.84 1.19
C ILE A 56 -14.92 21.35 1.23
N GLY A 57 -13.88 22.17 1.27
CA GLY A 57 -13.99 23.63 1.28
C GLY A 57 -14.58 24.17 -0.03
N GLY A 58 -14.23 23.58 -1.17
CA GLY A 58 -14.79 23.91 -2.47
C GLY A 58 -16.28 23.62 -2.56
N VAL A 59 -16.73 22.48 -2.02
CA VAL A 59 -18.17 22.16 -1.91
C VAL A 59 -18.86 23.16 -0.98
N MET A 60 -18.31 23.46 0.19
CA MET A 60 -18.89 24.49 1.06
C MET A 60 -18.98 25.87 0.38
N ALA A 61 -17.95 26.27 -0.37
CA ALA A 61 -17.96 27.52 -1.12
C ALA A 61 -19.03 27.50 -2.23
N LEU A 62 -19.21 26.36 -2.91
CA LEU A 62 -20.29 26.18 -3.88
C LEU A 62 -21.67 26.27 -3.22
N LEU A 63 -21.86 25.69 -2.04
CA LEU A 63 -23.11 25.79 -1.29
C LEU A 63 -23.42 27.23 -0.91
N MET A 64 -22.44 27.98 -0.37
CA MET A 64 -22.61 29.41 -0.09
C MET A 64 -22.97 30.19 -1.37
N ARG A 65 -22.32 29.87 -2.50
CA ARG A 65 -22.67 30.46 -3.80
C ARG A 65 -24.07 30.08 -4.25
N ALA A 66 -24.53 28.86 -3.99
CA ALA A 66 -25.87 28.39 -4.32
C ALA A 66 -26.95 29.11 -3.50
N GLU A 67 -26.71 29.37 -2.21
CA GLU A 67 -27.60 30.17 -1.36
C GLU A 67 -27.74 31.61 -1.89
N LEU A 68 -26.64 32.22 -2.35
CA LEU A 68 -26.68 33.56 -2.98
C LEU A 68 -27.25 33.55 -4.41
N ALA A 69 -27.29 32.41 -5.09
CA ALA A 69 -27.79 32.31 -6.46
C ALA A 69 -29.32 32.43 -6.55
N ARG A 70 -30.04 32.17 -5.45
CA ARG A 70 -31.46 32.49 -5.28
C ARG A 70 -31.64 33.33 -4.02
N PRO A 71 -31.35 34.64 -4.11
CA PRO A 71 -31.53 35.54 -2.98
C PRO A 71 -33.03 35.74 -2.75
N GLY A 72 -33.58 34.99 -1.80
CA GLY A 72 -34.98 35.06 -1.40
C GLY A 72 -35.97 34.54 -2.46
N THR A 73 -37.04 33.92 -1.99
CA THR A 73 -38.36 34.29 -2.49
C THR A 73 -38.65 35.73 -2.09
#